data_AF-A0A821B2M2-F1
#
_entry.id   AF-A0A821B2M2-F1
#
_cell.length_a   1.000
_cell.length_b   1.000
_cell.length_c   1.000
_cell.angle_alpha   90.00
_cell.angle_beta   90.00
_cell.angle_gamma   90.00
#
_symmetry.space_group_name_H-M   'P 1'
#
loop_
_entity.id
_entity.type
_entity.pdbx_description
1 polymer ?
#
loop_
_entity_poly.entity_id
_entity_poly.type
_entity_poly.pdbx_seq_one_letter_code
_entity_poly.pdbx_strand_id
1 'polypeptide(L)'
;MVIKVGSGEIDDLSTLSVLDEESLLRELRARYKKGIIYTYIGDVLIAINPFKQLNIYEKQQHDLYKYVQYRNQLTPHLFWVADQAYRKLCLSKKSQCIAVSGESGAGI
;
A
#
# COMPACT_ATOMS: atom_id res chain seq x y z
N MET A 1 6.39 25.58 18.43
CA MET A 1 5.82 24.24 18.20
C MET A 1 6.51 23.67 16.96
N VAL A 2 7.44 22.73 17.12
CA VAL A 2 8.19 22.16 15.99
C VAL A 2 7.28 21.15 15.31
N ILE A 3 6.77 21.46 14.12
CA ILE A 3 6.04 20.51 13.32
C ILE A 3 7.05 19.45 12.87
N LYS A 4 7.07 18.29 13.51
CA LYS A 4 7.79 17.12 12.98
C LYS A 4 7.22 16.83 11.60
N VAL A 5 8.07 16.79 10.58
CA VAL A 5 7.70 16.40 9.22
C VAL A 5 7.73 14.87 9.14
N GLY A 6 6.74 14.25 8.47
CA GLY A 6 6.76 12.81 8.23
C GLY A 6 7.91 12.43 7.32
N SER A 7 8.56 11.30 7.56
CA SER A 7 9.69 10.85 6.76
C SER A 7 9.27 10.52 5.33
N GLY A 8 8.05 9.99 5.16
CA GLY A 8 7.57 9.44 3.91
C GLY A 8 8.33 8.18 3.49
N GLU A 9 8.83 7.41 4.45
CA GLU A 9 9.67 6.21 4.27
C GLU A 9 9.07 4.98 4.96
N ILE A 10 8.03 5.17 5.78
CA ILE A 10 7.42 4.08 6.53
C ILE A 10 6.41 3.38 5.64
N ASP A 11 6.70 2.13 5.30
CA ASP A 11 5.87 1.32 4.41
C ASP A 11 4.69 0.66 5.11
N ASP A 12 4.78 0.42 6.42
CA ASP A 12 3.69 -0.07 7.26
C ASP A 12 3.46 0.87 8.44
N LEU A 13 2.33 1.59 8.42
CA LEU A 13 1.99 2.56 9.43
C LEU A 13 1.74 1.94 10.82
N SER A 14 1.48 0.63 10.89
CA SER A 14 1.33 -0.06 12.19
C SER A 14 2.65 -0.13 12.97
N THR A 15 3.79 0.15 12.34
CA THR A 15 5.11 0.17 12.99
C THR A 15 5.50 1.56 13.51
N LEU A 16 4.62 2.56 13.40
CA LEU A 16 4.85 3.89 13.97
C LEU A 16 5.01 3.80 15.49
N SER A 17 5.97 4.55 16.04
CA SER A 17 6.17 4.65 17.50
C SER A 17 4.97 5.29 18.21
N VAL A 18 4.23 6.15 17.51
CA VAL A 18 2.98 6.76 17.96
C VAL A 18 1.96 6.58 16.86
N LEU A 19 0.90 5.81 17.16
CA LEU A 19 -0.17 5.50 16.23
C LEU A 19 -1.41 6.35 16.55
N ASP A 20 -1.39 7.59 16.08
CA ASP A 20 -2.52 8.53 16.15
C ASP A 20 -2.85 9.11 14.76
N GLU A 21 -4.01 9.75 14.64
CA GLU A 21 -4.50 10.32 13.38
C GLU A 21 -3.51 11.33 12.78
N GLU A 22 -2.90 12.16 13.62
CA GLU A 22 -1.95 13.18 13.17
C GLU A 22 -0.70 12.53 12.55
N SER A 23 -0.16 11.50 13.19
CA SER A 23 1.02 10.76 12.73
C SER A 23 0.75 9.99 11.45
N LEU A 24 -0.41 9.35 11.34
CA LEU A 24 -0.87 8.66 10.13
C LEU A 24 -0.99 9.64 8.95
N LEU A 25 -1.74 10.73 9.12
CA LEU A 25 -1.94 11.75 8.09
C LEU A 25 -0.63 12.39 7.66
N ARG A 26 0.27 12.65 8.62
CA ARG A 26 1.58 13.24 8.36
C ARG A 26 2.44 12.34 7.48
N GLU A 27 2.50 11.04 7.79
CA GLU A 27 3.29 10.09 7.00
C GLU A 27 2.67 9.85 5.62
N LEU A 28 1.35 9.67 5.54
CA LEU A 28 0.62 9.52 4.27
C LEU A 28 0.81 10.74 3.35
N ARG A 29 0.74 11.97 3.90
CA ARG A 29 1.02 13.20 3.15
C ARG A 29 2.46 13.26 2.64
N ALA A 30 3.43 12.83 3.45
CA ALA A 30 4.83 12.80 3.05
C ALA A 30 5.08 11.80 1.92
N ARG A 31 4.51 10.58 2.02
CA ARG A 31 4.56 9.55 0.95
C ARG A 31 3.90 10.03 -0.34
N TYR A 32 2.71 10.63 -0.25
CA TYR A 32 2.00 11.17 -1.40
C TYR A 32 2.79 12.25 -2.14
N LYS A 33 3.45 13.16 -1.40
CA LYS A 33 4.34 14.19 -1.99
C LYS A 33 5.53 13.59 -2.75
N LYS A 34 5.99 12.39 -2.38
CA LYS A 34 7.01 11.62 -3.10
C LYS A 34 6.44 10.79 -4.26
N GLY A 35 5.13 10.84 -4.51
CA GLY A 35 4.47 10.03 -5.54
C GLY A 35 4.21 8.57 -5.12
N ILE A 36 4.38 8.24 -3.85
CA ILE A 36 4.12 6.90 -3.30
C ILE A 36 2.68 6.87 -2.79
N ILE A 37 1.81 6.17 -3.51
CA ILE A 37 0.36 6.14 -3.24
C ILE A 37 -0.12 4.96 -2.42
N TYR A 38 0.71 3.94 -2.31
CA TYR A 38 0.41 2.70 -1.60
C TYR A 38 1.16 2.66 -0.26
N THR A 39 0.45 2.33 0.80
CA THR A 39 1.00 2.21 2.16
C THR A 39 0.26 1.10 2.91
N TYR A 40 0.97 0.25 3.65
CA TYR A 40 0.32 -0.74 4.51
C TYR A 40 -0.10 -0.13 5.85
N ILE A 41 -1.13 -0.72 6.44
CA ILE A 41 -1.46 -0.58 7.87
C ILE A 41 -1.90 -1.95 8.39
N GLY A 42 -0.97 -2.69 8.98
CA GLY A 42 -1.22 -4.11 9.28
C GLY A 42 -1.55 -4.86 7.99
N ASP A 43 -2.67 -5.59 7.95
CA ASP A 43 -3.09 -6.37 6.78
C ASP A 43 -3.81 -5.57 5.68
N VAL A 44 -4.07 -4.27 5.91
CA VAL A 44 -4.78 -3.40 4.96
C VAL A 44 -3.78 -2.66 4.08
N LEU A 45 -4.12 -2.51 2.80
CA LEU A 45 -3.42 -1.63 1.87
C LEU A 45 -4.21 -0.33 1.68
N ILE A 46 -3.62 0.79 2.09
CA ILE A 46 -4.12 2.13 1.81
C ILE A 46 -3.68 2.54 0.41
N ALA A 47 -4.62 3.02 -0.40
CA ALA A 47 -4.38 3.62 -1.69
C ALA A 47 -4.84 5.08 -1.68
N ILE A 48 -3.98 6.02 -2.09
CA ILE A 48 -4.32 7.43 -2.26
C ILE A 48 -4.38 7.74 -3.75
N ASN A 49 -5.50 8.28 -4.23
CA ASN A 49 -5.66 8.64 -5.64
C ASN A 49 -4.57 9.64 -6.08
N PRO A 50 -3.71 9.31 -7.06
CA PRO A 50 -2.66 10.22 -7.54
C PRO A 50 -3.18 11.39 -8.37
N PHE A 51 -4.41 11.33 -8.89
CA PHE A 51 -4.98 12.26 -9.87
C PHE A 51 -4.09 12.48 -11.11
N LYS A 52 -3.22 11.51 -11.41
CA LYS A 52 -2.33 11.48 -12.57
C LYS A 52 -1.97 10.05 -12.91
N GLN A 53 -1.51 9.82 -14.13
CA GLN A 53 -0.95 8.53 -14.51
C GLN A 53 0.41 8.32 -13.82
N LEU A 54 0.65 7.08 -13.40
CA LEU A 54 1.89 6.61 -12.80
C LEU A 54 2.38 5.38 -13.58
N ASN A 55 3.69 5.29 -13.80
CA ASN A 55 4.31 4.14 -14.50
C ASN A 55 4.58 2.97 -13.54
N ILE A 56 3.65 2.68 -12.62
CA ILE A 56 3.79 1.63 -11.59
C ILE A 56 3.01 0.34 -11.94
N TYR A 57 2.22 0.37 -13.01
CA TYR A 57 1.39 -0.76 -13.45
C TYR A 57 1.95 -1.49 -14.69
N GLU A 58 3.16 -1.16 -15.11
CA GLU A 58 3.79 -1.80 -16.26
C GLU A 58 4.12 -3.26 -15.97
N LYS A 59 4.25 -4.06 -17.04
CA LYS A 59 4.59 -5.49 -16.95
C LYS A 59 5.86 -5.74 -16.13
N GLN A 60 6.86 -4.89 -16.26
CA GLN A 60 8.10 -4.99 -15.48
C GLN A 60 7.82 -4.89 -13.97
N GLN A 61 6.94 -3.98 -13.55
CA GLN A 61 6.54 -3.83 -12.16
C GLN A 61 5.76 -5.05 -11.68
N HIS A 62 4.80 -5.53 -12.48
CA HIS A 62 4.07 -6.76 -12.17
C HIS A 62 5.01 -7.96 -11.94
N ASP A 63 6.00 -8.12 -12.81
CA ASP A 63 6.96 -9.23 -12.74
C ASP A 63 7.84 -9.16 -11.48
N LEU A 64 8.11 -7.96 -10.93
CA LEU A 64 8.83 -7.81 -9.65
C LEU A 64 8.06 -8.36 -8.45
N TYR A 65 6.73 -8.17 -8.41
CA TYR A 65 5.91 -8.59 -7.27
C TYR A 65 5.49 -10.05 -7.33
N LYS A 66 5.64 -10.69 -8.50
CA LYS A 66 5.29 -12.09 -8.70
C LYS A 66 6.18 -12.99 -7.84
N TYR A 67 5.57 -13.92 -7.09
CA TYR A 67 6.27 -14.87 -6.23
C TYR A 67 7.07 -14.27 -5.05
N VAL A 68 6.90 -12.98 -4.76
CA VAL A 68 7.51 -12.36 -3.58
C VAL A 68 6.90 -12.95 -2.31
N GLN A 69 7.71 -13.67 -1.54
CA GLN A 69 7.23 -14.43 -0.38
C GLN A 69 6.87 -13.51 0.79
N TYR A 70 7.71 -12.51 1.08
CA TYR A 70 7.57 -11.64 2.24
C TYR A 70 7.24 -10.22 1.83
N ARG A 71 6.25 -9.63 2.51
CA ARG A 71 5.72 -8.29 2.20
C ARG A 71 6.77 -7.18 2.24
N ASN A 72 7.76 -7.30 3.12
CA ASN A 72 8.79 -6.28 3.37
C ASN A 72 9.96 -6.32 2.38
N GLN A 73 9.93 -7.19 1.36
CA GLN A 73 10.99 -7.24 0.35
C GLN A 73 10.88 -6.14 -0.69
N LEU A 74 9.67 -5.61 -0.90
CA LEU A 74 9.39 -4.55 -1.86
C LEU A 74 8.50 -3.50 -1.20
N THR A 75 8.42 -2.33 -1.84
CA THR A 75 7.51 -1.26 -1.41
C THR A 75 6.05 -1.72 -1.46
N PRO A 76 5.15 -1.11 -0.68
CA PRO A 76 3.73 -1.44 -0.73
C PRO A 76 3.15 -1.28 -2.13
N HIS A 77 2.45 -2.31 -2.60
CA HIS A 77 1.84 -2.30 -3.92
C HIS A 77 0.65 -3.24 -4.03
N LEU A 78 -0.32 -2.90 -4.88
CA LEU A 78 -1.51 -3.70 -5.16
C LEU A 78 -1.15 -5.08 -5.74
N PHE A 79 -0.11 -5.15 -6.57
CA PHE A 79 0.33 -6.42 -7.17
C PHE A 79 0.75 -7.47 -6.14
N TRP A 80 1.36 -7.05 -5.02
CA TRP A 80 1.66 -8.00 -3.95
C TRP A 80 0.37 -8.57 -3.34
N VAL A 81 -0.62 -7.73 -3.06
CA VAL A 81 -1.92 -8.16 -2.51
C VAL A 81 -2.63 -9.14 -3.46
N ALA A 82 -2.63 -8.83 -4.76
CA ALA A 82 -3.20 -9.69 -5.79
C ALA A 82 -2.46 -11.05 -5.89
N ASP A 83 -1.12 -11.05 -5.90
CA ASP A 83 -0.31 -12.28 -5.93
C ASP A 83 -0.55 -13.14 -4.68
N GLN A 84 -0.62 -12.53 -3.48
CA GLN A 84 -0.93 -13.27 -2.25
C GLN A 84 -2.31 -13.93 -2.31
N ALA A 85 -3.34 -13.20 -2.74
CA ALA A 85 -4.69 -13.73 -2.87
C ALA A 85 -4.71 -14.89 -3.89
N TYR A 86 -4.08 -14.70 -5.05
CA TYR A 86 -3.99 -15.73 -6.09
C TYR A 86 -3.27 -16.99 -5.59
N ARG A 87 -2.11 -16.84 -4.93
CA ARG A 87 -1.37 -17.99 -4.38
C ARG A 87 -2.17 -18.70 -3.30
N LYS A 88 -2.85 -17.97 -2.41
CA LYS A 88 -3.75 -18.57 -1.40
C LYS A 88 -4.89 -19.35 -2.06
N LEU A 89 -5.50 -18.82 -3.11
CA LEU A 89 -6.52 -19.53 -3.90
C LEU A 89 -5.95 -20.84 -4.47
N CYS A 90 -4.77 -20.80 -5.10
CA CYS A 90 -4.16 -21.98 -5.72
C CYS A 90 -3.74 -23.06 -4.72
N LEU A 91 -3.20 -22.66 -3.55
CA LEU A 91 -2.69 -23.57 -2.53
C LEU A 91 -3.81 -24.16 -1.66
N SER A 92 -4.71 -23.31 -1.17
CA SER A 92 -5.76 -23.74 -0.25
C SER A 92 -7.01 -24.29 -0.94
N LYS A 93 -7.17 -24.00 -2.25
CA LYS A 93 -8.39 -24.27 -3.03
C LYS A 93 -9.66 -23.63 -2.43
N LYS A 94 -9.51 -22.56 -1.63
CA LYS A 94 -10.61 -21.78 -1.06
C LYS A 94 -10.76 -20.45 -1.78
N SER A 95 -11.99 -20.04 -2.02
CA SER A 95 -12.31 -18.71 -2.56
C SER A 95 -11.69 -17.59 -1.73
N GLN A 96 -11.21 -16.55 -2.40
CA GLN A 96 -10.63 -15.37 -1.78
C GLN A 96 -11.50 -14.16 -2.09
N CYS A 97 -11.50 -13.17 -1.19
CA CYS A 97 -12.19 -11.91 -1.37
C CYS A 97 -11.22 -10.77 -1.06
N ILE A 98 -11.19 -9.75 -1.93
CA ILE A 98 -10.53 -8.48 -1.66
C ILE A 98 -11.65 -7.46 -1.50
N ALA A 99 -11.84 -6.98 -0.26
CA ALA A 99 -12.79 -5.91 0.02
C ALA A 99 -12.13 -4.57 -0.29
N VAL A 100 -12.79 -3.75 -1.11
CA VAL A 100 -12.35 -2.39 -1.44
C VAL A 100 -13.39 -1.42 -0.91
N SER A 101 -12.93 -0.40 -0.17
CA SER A 101 -13.78 0.62 0.43
C SER A 101 -13.19 2.00 0.23
N GLY A 102 -14.05 3.00 0.05
CA GLY A 102 -13.67 4.40 -0.06
C GLY A 102 -14.84 5.26 -0.51
N GLU A 103 -14.62 6.57 -0.57
CA GLU A 103 -15.64 7.52 -1.04
C GLU A 103 -15.66 7.60 -2.57
N SER A 104 -16.75 8.15 -3.11
CA SER A 104 -16.88 8.40 -4.55
C SER A 104 -15.72 9.27 -5.06
N GLY A 105 -15.06 8.84 -6.14
CA GLY A 105 -13.91 9.54 -6.71
C GLY A 105 -12.54 9.18 -6.08
N ALA A 106 -12.51 8.29 -5.08
CA ALA A 106 -11.25 7.83 -4.47
C ALA A 106 -10.41 6.90 -5.37
N GLY A 107 -10.94 6.48 -6.53
CA GLY A 107 -10.27 5.55 -7.43
C GLY A 107 -10.51 4.07 -7.11
N ILE A 108 -11.71 3.77 -6.59
CA ILE A 108 -12.27 2.40 -6.50
C ILE A 108 -12.66 1.92 -7.89
#